data_AF-A0A563DXM3-F1
#
_entry.id   AF-A0A563DXM3-F1
#
_cell.length_a   1.000
_cell.length_b   1.000
_cell.length_c   1.000
_cell.angle_alpha   90.00
_cell.angle_beta   90.00
_cell.angle_gamma   90.00
#
_symmetry.space_group_name_H-M   'P 1'
#
loop_
_entity.id
_entity.type
_entity.pdbx_description
1 polymer ?
#
loop_
_entity_poly.entity_id
_entity_poly.type
_entity_poly.pdbx_seq_one_letter_code
_entity_poly.pdbx_strand_id
1 'polypeptide(L)'
;MARDELWAQVAGRRLRISNLDKLLYPGTETTKGEVLHYYTQVSGPLLAVLADRPVTRVRWPDGTGGPSFFEKNIPSGAPSWLNRVTLSASGSRTSDDVTYPLVHDLADLTYLTNLASLELHVPQWQVASGGRANPDRLVIDLDPGAPAGLPECATLALVVRDHLHDAGCTRTVPVTSGSKGMQVYAALDGSRSSDDVRDWARTLAMRLTKDHPDQVVWKMTRSIRPGKVLLDWSQNTAAKTTIAPYSLRGKDRPTVAAPRSWAEVADSVRSPHPLQQLDLYDVMERLERDGDLFAASLK
;
A
#
# COMPACT_ATOMS: atom_id res chain seq x y z
N MET A 1 18.24 21.62 21.94
CA MET A 1 18.84 21.91 20.63
C MET A 1 17.80 22.66 19.81
N ALA A 2 18.17 23.75 19.16
CA ALA A 2 17.25 24.48 18.29
C ALA A 2 16.71 23.51 17.22
N ARG A 3 15.40 23.57 16.95
CA ARG A 3 14.86 22.82 15.81
C ARG A 3 15.41 23.50 14.57
N ASP A 4 16.27 22.82 13.82
CA ASP A 4 16.65 23.29 12.49
C ASP A 4 15.38 23.26 11.63
N GLU A 5 14.82 24.45 11.43
CA GLU A 5 13.69 24.71 10.56
C GLU A 5 14.24 25.24 9.23
N LEU A 6 13.99 24.50 8.16
CA LEU A 6 14.36 24.87 6.80
C LEU A 6 13.11 25.14 5.99
N TRP A 7 13.15 26.18 5.16
CA TRP A 7 12.12 26.45 4.17
C TRP A 7 12.58 25.90 2.83
N ALA A 8 11.84 24.95 2.28
CA ALA A 8 12.11 24.35 0.97
C ALA A 8 11.06 24.80 -0.06
N GLN A 9 11.47 24.96 -1.31
CA GLN A 9 10.55 25.11 -2.44
C GLN A 9 10.36 23.73 -3.08
N VAL A 10 9.12 23.24 -3.10
CA VAL A 10 8.77 21.91 -3.63
C VAL A 10 7.56 22.08 -4.54
N ALA A 11 7.68 21.68 -5.81
CA ALA A 11 6.61 21.83 -6.82
C ALA A 11 5.94 23.23 -6.82
N GLY A 12 6.75 24.30 -6.68
CA GLY A 12 6.26 25.69 -6.65
C GLY A 12 5.65 26.14 -5.32
N ARG A 13 5.69 25.31 -4.27
CA ARG A 13 5.16 25.61 -2.94
C ARG A 13 6.28 25.73 -1.90
N ARG A 14 6.15 26.72 -1.01
CA ARG A 14 7.08 26.93 0.10
C ARG A 14 6.63 26.11 1.31
N LEU A 15 7.44 25.11 1.70
CA LEU A 15 7.18 24.20 2.81
C LEU A 15 8.17 24.42 3.95
N ARG A 16 7.66 24.37 5.18
CA ARG A 16 8.50 24.33 6.38
C ARG A 16 8.82 22.88 6.72
N ILE A 17 10.09 22.50 6.60
CA ILE A 17 10.61 21.18 6.94
C ILE A 17 11.48 21.33 8.18
N SER A 18 11.37 20.39 9.11
CA SER A 18 12.11 20.45 10.37
C SER A 18 12.50 19.08 10.87
N ASN A 19 13.49 19.04 11.76
CA ASN A 19 13.96 17.82 12.43
C ASN A 19 14.41 16.74 11.44
N LEU A 20 15.20 17.10 10.43
CA LEU A 20 15.65 16.16 9.39
C LEU A 20 16.44 14.99 9.98
N ASP A 21 17.26 15.25 11.00
CA ASP A 21 18.07 14.22 11.67
C ASP A 21 17.28 13.36 12.67
N LYS A 22 15.96 13.62 12.83
CA LYS A 22 15.13 12.80 13.70
C LYS A 22 15.08 11.37 13.17
N LEU A 23 15.48 10.41 13.99
CA LEU A 23 15.32 8.99 13.68
C LEU A 23 13.84 8.62 13.61
N LEU A 24 13.38 8.23 12.42
CA LEU A 24 12.04 7.66 12.24
C LEU A 24 12.07 6.14 12.29
N TYR A 25 13.20 5.51 11.98
CA TYR A 25 13.45 4.08 12.21
C TYR A 25 14.68 3.89 13.09
N PRO A 26 14.53 3.86 14.42
CA PRO A 26 15.68 3.76 15.33
C PRO A 26 16.52 2.49 15.12
N GLY A 27 15.90 1.37 14.73
CA GLY A 27 16.61 0.10 14.53
C GLY A 27 17.56 0.07 13.33
N THR A 28 17.41 1.00 12.38
CA THR A 28 18.30 1.14 11.22
C THR A 28 18.92 2.53 11.13
N GLU A 29 18.76 3.34 12.18
CA GLU A 29 19.19 4.75 12.24
C GLU A 29 18.66 5.60 11.07
N THR A 30 17.55 5.21 10.45
CA THR A 30 17.00 5.94 9.30
C THR A 30 16.31 7.22 9.76
N THR A 31 16.77 8.33 9.22
CA THR A 31 16.35 9.69 9.56
C THR A 31 15.08 10.11 8.82
N LYS A 32 14.44 11.18 9.30
CA LYS A 32 13.34 11.85 8.60
C LYS A 32 13.78 12.41 7.25
N GLY A 33 15.01 12.90 7.16
CA GLY A 33 15.60 13.38 5.90
C GLY A 33 15.67 12.28 4.84
N GLU A 34 16.11 11.08 5.23
CA GLU A 34 16.15 9.92 4.32
C GLU A 34 14.76 9.44 3.90
N VAL A 35 13.79 9.45 4.82
CA VAL A 35 12.39 9.15 4.49
C VAL A 35 11.81 10.16 3.49
N LEU A 36 12.09 11.46 3.68
CA LEU A 36 11.70 12.50 2.72
C LEU A 36 12.39 12.32 1.36
N HIS A 37 13.68 11.97 1.38
CA HIS A 37 14.44 11.69 0.17
C HIS A 37 13.84 10.50 -0.60
N TYR A 38 13.58 9.38 0.08
CA TYR A 38 12.93 8.21 -0.51
C TYR A 38 11.61 8.57 -1.20
N TYR A 39 10.70 9.24 -0.49
CA TYR A 39 9.41 9.64 -1.06
C TYR A 39 9.55 10.61 -2.23
N THR A 40 10.62 11.41 -2.27
CA THR A 40 10.94 12.25 -3.42
C THR A 40 11.37 11.40 -4.62
N GLN A 41 12.24 10.41 -4.43
CA GLN A 41 12.73 9.52 -5.49
C GLN A 41 11.60 8.68 -6.10
N VAL A 42 10.71 8.13 -5.27
CA VAL A 42 9.58 7.29 -5.75
C VAL A 42 8.33 8.08 -6.10
N SER A 43 8.38 9.42 -6.05
CA SER A 43 7.19 10.27 -6.15
C SER A 43 6.39 10.06 -7.44
N GLY A 44 7.04 9.92 -8.60
CA GLY A 44 6.34 9.68 -9.87
C GLY A 44 5.44 8.44 -9.82
N PRO A 45 6.01 7.23 -9.63
CA PRO A 45 5.25 6.00 -9.48
C PRO A 45 4.21 6.04 -8.35
N LEU A 46 4.59 6.54 -7.17
CA LEU A 46 3.69 6.59 -6.03
C LEU A 46 2.50 7.53 -6.27
N LEU A 47 2.72 8.71 -6.85
CA LEU A 47 1.63 9.64 -7.17
C LEU A 47 0.67 9.04 -8.18
N ALA A 48 1.14 8.24 -9.15
CA ALA A 48 0.25 7.51 -10.06
C ALA A 48 -0.63 6.47 -9.32
N VAL A 49 -0.10 5.82 -8.27
CA VAL A 49 -0.86 4.89 -7.42
C VAL A 49 -1.92 5.60 -6.57
N LEU A 50 -1.58 6.81 -6.08
CA LEU A 50 -2.42 7.64 -5.21
C LEU A 50 -3.42 8.52 -5.97
N ALA A 51 -3.25 8.69 -7.29
CA ALA A 51 -4.00 9.61 -8.13
C ALA A 51 -5.51 9.48 -7.91
N ASP A 52 -6.12 10.60 -7.53
CA ASP A 52 -7.56 10.73 -7.27
C ASP A 52 -8.11 9.76 -6.22
N ARG A 53 -7.28 9.26 -5.29
CA ARG A 53 -7.72 8.40 -4.19
C ARG A 53 -7.63 9.12 -2.84
N PRO A 54 -8.65 8.99 -1.96
CA PRO A 54 -8.58 9.54 -0.62
C PRO A 54 -7.52 8.79 0.20
N VAL A 55 -6.52 9.52 0.69
CA VAL A 55 -5.38 8.91 1.39
C VAL A 55 -5.62 8.86 2.90
N THR A 56 -5.67 7.64 3.43
CA THR A 56 -5.53 7.39 4.88
C THR A 56 -4.05 7.26 5.20
N ARG A 57 -3.57 7.93 6.25
CA ARG A 57 -2.16 7.83 6.66
C ARG A 57 -2.05 7.11 7.97
N VAL A 58 -0.92 6.44 8.18
CA VAL A 58 -0.47 6.04 9.51
C VAL A 58 0.78 6.84 9.84
N ARG A 59 0.75 7.49 11.01
CA ARG A 59 1.77 8.44 11.41
C ARG A 59 2.54 7.96 12.63
N TRP A 60 3.86 8.17 12.60
CA TRP A 60 4.77 7.92 13.71
C TRP A 60 5.53 9.20 14.04
N PRO A 61 4.90 10.17 14.74
CA PRO A 61 5.53 11.46 15.02
C PRO A 61 6.89 11.31 15.69
N ASP A 62 7.06 10.27 16.51
CA ASP A 62 8.26 9.96 17.30
C ASP A 62 9.06 8.75 16.77
N GLY A 63 8.83 8.37 15.51
CA GLY A 63 9.45 7.21 14.89
C GLY A 63 8.81 5.89 15.29
N THR A 64 9.24 4.79 14.66
CA THR A 64 8.62 3.46 14.77
C THR A 64 8.78 2.80 16.14
N GLY A 65 9.67 3.32 16.99
CA GLY A 65 9.74 2.95 18.41
C GLY A 65 8.68 3.59 19.30
N GLY A 66 7.95 4.59 18.80
CA GLY A 66 6.87 5.29 19.50
C GLY A 66 5.46 4.85 19.05
N PRO A 67 4.41 5.43 19.64
CA PRO A 67 3.04 5.14 19.24
C PRO A 67 2.75 5.65 17.83
N SER A 68 1.82 4.97 17.15
CA SER A 68 1.27 5.40 15.88
C SER A 68 -0.23 5.64 15.94
N PHE A 69 -0.74 6.36 14.97
CA PHE A 69 -2.17 6.52 14.80
C PHE A 69 -2.57 6.57 13.33
N PHE A 70 -3.77 6.06 13.06
CA PHE A 70 -4.44 6.20 11.77
C PHE A 70 -5.10 7.57 11.69
N GLU A 71 -4.88 8.27 10.60
CA GLU A 71 -5.45 9.58 10.36
C GLU A 71 -6.14 9.55 9.00
N LYS A 72 -7.48 9.71 9.01
CA LYS A 72 -8.30 9.79 7.80
C LYS A 72 -8.57 11.24 7.41
N ASN A 73 -9.02 12.03 8.39
CA ASN A 73 -9.22 13.46 8.21
C ASN A 73 -7.91 14.16 7.87
N ILE A 74 -7.96 15.17 7.02
CA ILE A 74 -6.85 16.05 6.72
C ILE A 74 -6.25 16.64 8.01
N PRO A 75 -4.92 16.82 8.10
CA PRO A 75 -4.29 17.37 9.30
C PRO A 75 -4.89 18.74 9.68
N SER A 76 -5.01 19.00 10.98
CA SER A 76 -5.41 20.33 11.47
C SER A 76 -4.40 21.39 11.01
N GLY A 77 -4.91 22.52 10.52
CA GLY A 77 -4.08 23.58 9.93
C GLY A 77 -3.43 23.20 8.59
N ALA A 78 -3.97 22.20 7.89
CA ALA A 78 -3.50 21.86 6.55
C ALA A 78 -3.55 23.07 5.61
N PRO A 79 -2.51 23.29 4.80
CA PRO A 79 -2.46 24.38 3.85
C PRO A 79 -3.65 24.37 2.88
N SER A 80 -4.06 25.55 2.42
CA SER A 80 -5.21 25.70 1.50
C SER A 80 -4.99 24.99 0.15
N TRP A 81 -3.74 24.85 -0.27
CA TRP A 81 -3.37 24.16 -1.50
C TRP A 81 -3.41 22.62 -1.38
N LEU A 82 -3.49 22.05 -0.17
CA LEU A 82 -3.64 20.60 -0.02
C LEU A 82 -5.07 20.21 -0.40
N ASN A 83 -5.19 19.59 -1.57
CA ASN A 83 -6.45 19.11 -2.12
C ASN A 83 -7.10 18.09 -1.20
N ARG A 84 -8.44 18.05 -1.23
CA ARG A 84 -9.22 17.24 -0.33
C ARG A 84 -10.55 16.83 -0.92
N VAL A 85 -11.09 15.74 -0.40
CA VAL A 85 -12.45 15.27 -0.69
C VAL A 85 -13.17 14.98 0.61
N THR A 86 -14.41 15.44 0.73
CA THR A 86 -15.28 15.08 1.85
C THR A 86 -16.20 13.95 1.40
N LEU A 87 -16.15 12.85 2.12
CA LEU A 87 -16.92 11.64 1.82
C LEU A 87 -17.83 11.30 2.99
N SER A 88 -19.04 10.90 2.67
CA SER A 88 -19.97 10.43 3.67
C SER A 88 -19.44 9.17 4.36
N ALA A 89 -19.64 9.11 5.66
CA ALA A 89 -19.27 7.99 6.52
C ALA A 89 -20.16 6.76 6.30
N SER A 90 -20.25 6.25 5.08
CA SER A 90 -20.88 4.95 4.86
C SER A 90 -20.02 3.84 5.49
N GLY A 91 -20.43 3.32 6.64
CA GLY A 91 -19.75 2.22 7.35
C GLY A 91 -18.91 2.62 8.57
N SER A 92 -18.95 3.88 9.01
CA SER A 92 -18.46 4.28 10.35
C SER A 92 -19.56 4.09 11.40
N ARG A 93 -19.18 3.82 12.66
CA ARG A 93 -20.12 3.86 13.81
C ARG A 93 -20.58 5.29 14.15
N THR A 94 -19.92 6.31 13.60
CA THR A 94 -20.24 7.72 13.77
C THR A 94 -20.70 8.31 12.43
N SER A 95 -21.76 9.13 12.48
CA SER A 95 -22.47 9.71 11.33
C SER A 95 -21.74 10.87 10.63
N ASP A 96 -20.47 11.12 10.96
CA ASP A 96 -19.79 12.34 10.54
C ASP A 96 -18.98 12.12 9.26
N ASP A 97 -19.15 13.04 8.31
CA ASP A 97 -18.37 13.08 7.08
C ASP A 97 -16.86 13.14 7.37
N VAL A 98 -16.06 12.51 6.52
CA VAL A 98 -14.60 12.47 6.66
C VAL A 98 -13.97 13.20 5.48
N THR A 99 -13.08 14.15 5.77
CA THR A 99 -12.38 14.94 4.76
C THR A 99 -10.97 14.42 4.55
N TYR A 100 -10.74 13.68 3.48
CA TYR A 100 -9.46 13.06 3.17
C TYR A 100 -8.56 13.97 2.34
N PRO A 101 -7.23 13.93 2.50
CA PRO A 101 -6.32 14.53 1.54
C PRO A 101 -6.35 13.74 0.21
N LEU A 102 -6.25 14.47 -0.88
CA LEU A 102 -5.90 13.94 -2.21
C LEU A 102 -4.46 14.39 -2.51
N VAL A 103 -3.60 13.45 -2.87
CA VAL A 103 -2.16 13.68 -3.04
C VAL A 103 -1.85 13.67 -4.53
N HIS A 104 -1.67 14.85 -5.13
CA HIS A 104 -1.52 14.98 -6.58
C HIS A 104 -0.09 15.31 -7.02
N ASP A 105 0.70 15.90 -6.13
CA ASP A 105 2.05 16.32 -6.46
C ASP A 105 3.06 16.08 -5.33
N LEU A 106 4.32 16.36 -5.65
CA LEU A 106 5.43 16.19 -4.72
C LEU A 106 5.29 17.08 -3.47
N ALA A 107 4.64 18.25 -3.55
CA ALA A 107 4.48 19.12 -2.39
C ALA A 107 3.44 18.56 -1.41
N ASP A 108 2.33 18.00 -1.92
CA ASP A 108 1.35 17.27 -1.10
C ASP A 108 2.01 16.11 -0.36
N LEU A 109 2.76 15.27 -1.10
CA LEU A 109 3.46 14.12 -0.56
C LEU A 109 4.50 14.54 0.49
N THR A 110 5.35 15.52 0.16
CA THR A 110 6.38 16.06 1.06
C THR A 110 5.76 16.59 2.35
N TYR A 111 4.64 17.30 2.27
CA TYR A 111 3.96 17.82 3.46
C TYR A 111 3.46 16.70 4.37
N LEU A 112 2.79 15.68 3.82
CA LEU A 112 2.31 14.55 4.62
C LEU A 112 3.46 13.74 5.23
N THR A 113 4.53 13.50 4.48
CA THR A 113 5.73 12.82 4.96
C THR A 113 6.43 13.64 6.04
N ASN A 114 6.48 14.96 5.91
CA ASN A 114 7.04 15.87 6.93
C ASN A 114 6.27 15.81 8.26
N LEU A 115 4.99 15.41 8.22
CA LEU A 115 4.16 15.12 9.41
C LEU A 115 4.36 13.69 9.96
N ALA A 116 5.41 13.00 9.49
CA ALA A 116 5.76 11.61 9.82
C ALA A 116 4.71 10.59 9.39
N SER A 117 4.01 10.84 8.27
CA SER A 117 3.17 9.83 7.61
C SER A 117 4.09 8.84 6.91
N LEU A 118 4.34 7.69 7.56
CA LEU A 118 5.18 6.64 6.99
C LEU A 118 4.39 5.72 6.09
N GLU A 119 3.12 5.44 6.43
CA GLU A 119 2.26 4.61 5.59
C GLU A 119 1.16 5.43 4.93
N LEU A 120 0.97 5.21 3.63
CA LEU A 120 -0.10 5.78 2.82
C LEU A 120 -1.00 4.63 2.34
N HIS A 121 -2.28 4.71 2.68
CA HIS A 121 -3.27 3.69 2.37
C HIS A 121 -4.38 4.29 1.52
N VAL A 122 -4.77 3.59 0.47
CA VAL A 122 -5.79 4.04 -0.50
C VAL A 122 -6.80 2.94 -0.79
N PRO A 123 -8.04 3.29 -1.14
CA PRO A 123 -9.02 2.33 -1.64
C PRO A 123 -8.65 1.83 -3.05
N GLN A 124 -9.45 0.88 -3.56
CA GLN A 124 -9.32 0.36 -4.92
C GLN A 124 -10.15 1.11 -5.96
N TRP A 125 -10.85 2.16 -5.54
CA TRP A 125 -11.61 3.09 -6.39
C TRP A 125 -10.99 4.50 -6.35
N GLN A 126 -11.40 5.34 -7.29
CA GLN A 126 -10.99 6.75 -7.40
C GLN A 126 -12.19 7.69 -7.13
N VAL A 127 -11.91 8.91 -6.73
CA VAL A 127 -12.90 9.98 -6.64
C VAL A 127 -13.20 10.47 -8.04
N ALA A 128 -14.47 10.47 -8.41
CA ALA A 128 -14.94 11.04 -9.66
C ALA A 128 -16.26 11.77 -9.42
N SER A 129 -16.45 12.92 -10.07
CA SER A 129 -17.71 13.68 -10.04
C SER A 129 -18.27 13.95 -8.63
N GLY A 130 -17.39 14.18 -7.64
CA GLY A 130 -17.77 14.45 -6.24
C GLY A 130 -18.16 13.22 -5.41
N GLY A 131 -17.98 12.01 -5.95
CA GLY A 131 -18.32 10.75 -5.28
C GLY A 131 -17.29 9.65 -5.53
N ARG A 132 -17.67 8.43 -5.16
CA ARG A 132 -16.84 7.23 -5.35
C ARG A 132 -17.14 6.65 -6.73
N ALA A 133 -16.13 6.51 -7.58
CA ALA A 133 -16.25 5.71 -8.79
C ALA A 133 -16.28 4.21 -8.45
N ASN A 134 -16.59 3.40 -9.46
CA ASN A 134 -16.29 1.98 -9.39
C ASN A 134 -14.77 1.74 -9.32
N PRO A 135 -14.33 0.62 -8.71
CA PRO A 135 -12.92 0.26 -8.66
C PRO A 135 -12.32 0.07 -10.04
N ASP A 136 -11.15 0.67 -10.25
CA ASP A 136 -10.29 0.55 -11.43
C ASP A 136 -9.21 -0.53 -11.24
N ARG A 137 -9.15 -1.14 -10.05
CA ARG A 137 -8.30 -2.28 -9.76
C ARG A 137 -8.92 -3.18 -8.70
N LEU A 138 -8.47 -4.43 -8.67
CA LEU A 138 -8.70 -5.35 -7.55
C LEU A 138 -7.38 -5.65 -6.85
N VAL A 139 -7.47 -6.07 -5.59
CA VAL A 139 -6.32 -6.57 -4.82
C VAL A 139 -6.67 -7.88 -4.13
N ILE A 140 -5.77 -8.85 -4.24
CA ILE A 140 -5.79 -10.08 -3.44
C ILE A 140 -4.62 -10.01 -2.46
N ASP A 141 -4.92 -9.90 -1.17
CA ASP A 141 -3.90 -9.78 -0.12
C ASP A 141 -3.63 -11.15 0.49
N LEU A 142 -2.36 -11.55 0.49
CA LEU A 142 -1.88 -12.87 0.90
C LEU A 142 -1.11 -12.73 2.21
N ASP A 143 -1.74 -13.16 3.30
CA ASP A 143 -1.29 -12.95 4.67
C ASP A 143 -0.86 -14.29 5.31
N PRO A 144 0.44 -14.54 5.51
CA PRO A 144 0.90 -15.82 6.02
C PRO A 144 0.70 -15.95 7.54
N GLY A 145 0.25 -17.12 7.98
CA GLY A 145 0.21 -17.53 9.38
C GLY A 145 1.40 -18.43 9.71
N ALA A 146 2.22 -18.00 10.68
CA ALA A 146 3.41 -18.76 11.10
C ALA A 146 3.10 -20.25 11.35
N PRO A 147 3.97 -21.19 10.92
CA PRO A 147 5.30 -20.96 10.35
C PRO A 147 5.35 -20.57 8.85
N ALA A 148 4.21 -20.50 8.14
CA ALA A 148 4.21 -19.98 6.78
C ALA A 148 4.68 -18.52 6.75
N GLY A 149 5.31 -18.12 5.65
CA GLY A 149 5.86 -16.82 5.41
C GLY A 149 5.68 -16.37 3.96
N LEU A 150 6.55 -15.46 3.53
CA LEU A 150 6.55 -14.93 2.17
C LEU A 150 6.75 -16.01 1.08
N PRO A 151 7.53 -17.10 1.27
CA PRO A 151 7.65 -18.16 0.26
C PRO A 151 6.32 -18.83 -0.09
N GLU A 152 5.51 -19.16 0.91
CA GLU A 152 4.17 -19.74 0.69
C GLU A 152 3.25 -18.73 0.00
N CYS A 153 3.37 -17.44 0.33
CA CYS A 153 2.63 -16.40 -0.37
C CYS A 153 3.05 -16.27 -1.84
N ALA A 154 4.34 -16.38 -2.16
CA ALA A 154 4.85 -16.32 -3.52
C ALA A 154 4.33 -17.47 -4.38
N THR A 155 4.31 -18.69 -3.83
CA THR A 155 3.71 -19.86 -4.49
C THR A 155 2.23 -19.62 -4.77
N LEU A 156 1.47 -19.16 -3.77
CA LEU A 156 0.04 -18.88 -3.93
C LEU A 156 -0.23 -17.70 -4.88
N ALA A 157 0.65 -16.69 -4.93
CA ALA A 157 0.51 -15.56 -5.83
C ALA A 157 0.55 -15.97 -7.30
N LEU A 158 1.36 -16.98 -7.66
CA LEU A 158 1.37 -17.55 -9.02
C LEU A 158 0.05 -18.24 -9.37
N VAL A 159 -0.51 -19.00 -8.42
CA VAL A 159 -1.84 -19.62 -8.59
C VAL A 159 -2.92 -18.57 -8.76
N VAL A 160 -2.91 -17.53 -7.92
CA VAL A 160 -3.86 -16.40 -8.01
C VAL A 160 -3.73 -15.67 -9.35
N ARG A 161 -2.51 -15.43 -9.84
CA ARG A 161 -2.27 -14.83 -11.16
C ARG A 161 -2.93 -15.63 -12.27
N ASP A 162 -2.76 -16.95 -12.27
CA ASP A 162 -3.28 -17.81 -13.33
C ASP A 162 -4.82 -17.82 -13.30
N HIS A 163 -5.43 -17.84 -12.11
CA HIS A 163 -6.89 -17.66 -11.97
C HIS A 163 -7.41 -16.30 -12.41
N LEU A 164 -6.66 -15.22 -12.14
CA LEU A 164 -7.00 -13.88 -12.62
C LEU A 164 -6.94 -13.82 -14.15
N HIS A 165 -5.91 -14.43 -14.74
CA HIS A 165 -5.76 -14.53 -16.19
C HIS A 165 -6.94 -15.27 -16.83
N ASP A 166 -7.31 -16.44 -16.30
CA ASP A 166 -8.47 -17.21 -16.77
C ASP A 166 -9.80 -16.45 -16.65
N ALA A 167 -9.89 -15.54 -15.68
CA ALA A 167 -11.04 -14.65 -15.49
C ALA A 167 -11.00 -13.39 -16.37
N GLY A 168 -10.02 -13.28 -17.28
CA GLY A 168 -9.84 -12.15 -18.19
C GLY A 168 -9.06 -10.97 -17.61
N CYS A 169 -8.59 -11.07 -16.37
CA CYS A 169 -7.74 -10.06 -15.72
C CYS A 169 -6.27 -10.37 -16.00
N THR A 170 -5.82 -10.10 -17.23
CA THR A 170 -4.46 -10.46 -17.69
C THR A 170 -3.38 -9.51 -17.22
N ARG A 171 -3.75 -8.26 -16.89
CA ARG A 171 -2.87 -7.21 -16.38
C ARG A 171 -2.78 -7.28 -14.87
N THR A 172 -1.71 -7.89 -14.37
CA THR A 172 -1.52 -8.15 -12.94
C THR A 172 -0.11 -7.82 -12.49
N VAL A 173 0.03 -7.39 -11.24
CA VAL A 173 1.33 -7.09 -10.62
C VAL A 173 1.41 -7.64 -9.20
N PRO A 174 2.46 -8.42 -8.88
CA PRO A 174 2.75 -8.80 -7.51
C PRO A 174 3.44 -7.66 -6.77
N VAL A 175 3.07 -7.46 -5.50
CA VAL A 175 3.63 -6.41 -4.65
C VAL A 175 3.94 -7.04 -3.29
N THR A 176 5.22 -7.15 -2.91
CA THR A 176 5.57 -7.55 -1.54
C THR A 176 5.06 -6.49 -0.57
N SER A 177 4.40 -6.88 0.52
CA SER A 177 3.67 -5.92 1.38
C SER A 177 4.57 -4.98 2.20
N GLY A 178 5.87 -5.26 2.27
CA GLY A 178 6.80 -4.65 3.23
C GLY A 178 6.60 -5.17 4.66
N SER A 179 5.72 -6.16 4.89
CA SER A 179 5.53 -6.78 6.21
C SER A 179 5.74 -8.29 6.14
N LYS A 180 4.70 -9.11 6.28
CA LYS A 180 4.86 -10.57 6.29
C LYS A 180 4.51 -11.20 4.94
N GLY A 181 3.49 -10.66 4.28
CA GLY A 181 2.90 -11.22 3.07
C GLY A 181 3.17 -10.41 1.81
N MET A 182 2.31 -10.60 0.81
CA MET A 182 2.32 -9.89 -0.46
C MET A 182 0.91 -9.75 -1.03
N GLN A 183 0.77 -8.90 -2.03
CA GLN A 183 -0.48 -8.57 -2.70
C GLN A 183 -0.36 -8.92 -4.18
N VAL A 184 -1.47 -9.28 -4.80
CA VAL A 184 -1.61 -9.36 -6.25
C VAL A 184 -2.66 -8.36 -6.67
N TYR A 185 -2.24 -7.35 -7.42
CA TYR A 185 -3.15 -6.38 -8.02
C TYR A 185 -3.51 -6.80 -9.43
N ALA A 186 -4.72 -6.48 -9.86
CA ALA A 186 -5.12 -6.60 -11.26
C ALA A 186 -5.97 -5.41 -11.71
N ALA A 187 -5.79 -4.99 -12.96
CA ALA A 187 -6.51 -3.87 -13.54
C ALA A 187 -7.99 -4.25 -13.78
N LEU A 188 -8.89 -3.29 -13.56
CA LEU A 188 -10.31 -3.38 -13.87
C LEU A 188 -10.71 -2.25 -14.82
N ASP A 189 -11.80 -2.46 -15.56
CA ASP A 189 -12.36 -1.48 -16.49
C ASP A 189 -13.35 -0.50 -15.84
N GLY A 190 -13.58 -0.60 -14.52
CA GLY A 190 -14.55 0.22 -13.80
C GLY A 190 -16.02 -0.15 -14.04
N SER A 191 -16.31 -1.26 -14.74
CA SER A 191 -17.70 -1.68 -15.02
C SER A 191 -18.42 -2.27 -13.81
N ARG A 192 -17.68 -2.78 -12.82
CA ARG A 192 -18.21 -3.50 -11.65
C ARG A 192 -18.15 -2.66 -10.39
N SER A 193 -19.15 -2.81 -9.51
CA SER A 193 -19.14 -2.16 -8.20
C SER A 193 -18.09 -2.77 -7.26
N SER A 194 -17.74 -2.07 -6.18
CA SER A 194 -16.86 -2.64 -5.14
C SER A 194 -17.44 -3.91 -4.51
N ASP A 195 -18.77 -4.02 -4.41
CA ASP A 195 -19.43 -5.20 -3.87
C ASP A 195 -19.29 -6.40 -4.80
N ASP A 196 -19.45 -6.19 -6.11
CA ASP A 196 -19.24 -7.25 -7.12
C ASP A 196 -17.79 -7.76 -7.09
N VAL A 197 -16.81 -6.83 -7.03
CA VAL A 197 -15.39 -7.19 -6.98
C VAL A 197 -15.05 -7.93 -5.69
N ARG A 198 -15.57 -7.46 -4.54
CA ARG A 198 -15.44 -8.13 -3.24
C ARG A 198 -15.99 -9.55 -3.27
N ASP A 199 -17.19 -9.74 -3.81
CA ASP A 199 -17.88 -11.04 -3.81
C ASP A 199 -17.23 -12.02 -4.79
N TRP A 200 -16.71 -11.52 -5.91
CA TRP A 200 -15.85 -12.30 -6.80
C TRP A 200 -14.57 -12.75 -6.10
N ALA A 201 -13.85 -11.83 -5.44
CA ALA A 201 -12.62 -12.15 -4.69
C ALA A 201 -12.89 -13.17 -3.58
N ARG A 202 -14.04 -13.05 -2.88
CA ARG A 202 -14.47 -14.03 -1.86
C ARG A 202 -14.71 -15.41 -2.47
N THR A 203 -15.34 -15.48 -3.63
CA THR A 203 -15.59 -16.74 -4.34
C THR A 203 -14.29 -17.42 -4.75
N LEU A 204 -13.32 -16.65 -5.27
CA LEU A 204 -11.98 -17.16 -5.55
C LEU A 204 -11.30 -17.69 -4.27
N ALA A 205 -11.37 -16.94 -3.16
CA ALA A 205 -10.80 -17.34 -1.88
C ALA A 205 -11.37 -18.66 -1.36
N MET A 206 -12.69 -18.82 -1.46
CA MET A 206 -13.40 -20.05 -1.08
C MET A 206 -12.98 -21.23 -1.96
N ARG A 207 -12.86 -21.02 -3.27
CA ARG A 207 -12.40 -22.05 -4.21
C ARG A 207 -10.96 -22.48 -3.91
N LEU A 208 -10.03 -21.54 -3.78
CA LEU A 208 -8.62 -21.85 -3.50
C LEU A 208 -8.43 -22.53 -2.14
N THR A 209 -9.25 -22.18 -1.14
CA THR A 209 -9.25 -22.91 0.15
C THR A 209 -9.76 -24.34 -0.01
N LYS A 210 -10.71 -24.60 -0.91
CA LYS A 210 -11.20 -25.96 -1.18
C LYS A 210 -10.18 -26.79 -1.96
N ASP A 211 -9.52 -26.18 -2.94
CA ASP A 211 -8.56 -26.85 -3.83
C ASP A 211 -7.20 -27.08 -3.12
N HIS A 212 -6.84 -26.20 -2.17
CA HIS A 212 -5.58 -26.26 -1.41
C HIS A 212 -5.81 -26.13 0.12
N PRO A 213 -6.56 -27.04 0.75
CA PRO A 213 -7.02 -26.88 2.14
C PRO A 213 -5.90 -26.87 3.18
N ASP A 214 -4.74 -27.44 2.86
CA ASP A 214 -3.57 -27.46 3.75
C ASP A 214 -2.70 -26.21 3.62
N GLN A 215 -2.92 -25.37 2.61
CA GLN A 215 -2.08 -24.21 2.30
C GLN A 215 -2.84 -22.88 2.40
N VAL A 216 -4.15 -22.88 2.13
CA VAL A 216 -4.93 -21.64 2.00
C VAL A 216 -6.11 -21.62 2.97
N VAL A 217 -6.39 -20.45 3.54
CA VAL A 217 -7.63 -20.17 4.26
C VAL A 217 -8.22 -18.84 3.81
N TRP A 218 -9.55 -18.73 3.84
CA TRP A 218 -10.24 -17.46 3.53
C TRP A 218 -11.01 -16.89 4.73
N LYS A 219 -11.25 -17.71 5.76
CA LYS A 219 -11.93 -17.29 6.99
C LYS A 219 -10.97 -16.49 7.86
N MET A 220 -11.48 -15.39 8.42
CA MET A 220 -10.70 -14.47 9.25
C MET A 220 -10.28 -15.05 10.62
N THR A 221 -10.80 -16.23 11.00
CA THR A 221 -10.48 -16.88 12.27
C THR A 221 -8.98 -17.11 12.40
N ARG A 222 -8.33 -16.57 13.44
CA ARG A 222 -6.87 -16.69 13.62
C ARG A 222 -6.42 -18.12 13.94
N SER A 223 -7.23 -18.90 14.66
CA SER A 223 -6.87 -20.25 15.11
C SER A 223 -6.67 -21.27 13.98
N ILE A 224 -7.17 -20.99 12.77
CA ILE A 224 -7.04 -21.88 11.61
C ILE A 224 -5.93 -21.46 10.63
N ARG A 225 -5.21 -20.38 10.92
CA ARG A 225 -4.14 -19.82 10.08
C ARG A 225 -2.75 -20.46 10.22
N PRO A 226 -2.36 -21.10 11.34
CA PRO A 226 -0.99 -21.60 11.47
C PRO A 226 -0.58 -22.51 10.31
N GLY A 227 0.56 -22.19 9.68
CA GLY A 227 1.11 -22.92 8.53
C GLY A 227 0.40 -22.65 7.20
N LYS A 228 -0.55 -21.72 7.15
CA LYS A 228 -1.37 -21.42 5.97
C LYS A 228 -1.30 -19.95 5.59
N VAL A 229 -1.65 -19.65 4.35
CA VAL A 229 -1.81 -18.28 3.84
C VAL A 229 -3.29 -17.91 3.88
N LEU A 230 -3.61 -16.83 4.59
CA LEU A 230 -4.90 -16.18 4.49
C LEU A 230 -4.98 -15.45 3.16
N LEU A 231 -5.98 -15.77 2.35
CA LEU A 231 -6.37 -14.96 1.21
C LEU A 231 -7.45 -13.95 1.68
N ASP A 232 -7.02 -12.73 2.01
CA ASP A 232 -7.91 -11.66 2.46
C ASP A 232 -8.60 -10.98 1.26
N TRP A 233 -9.76 -11.54 0.90
CA TRP A 233 -10.66 -11.01 -0.12
C TRP A 233 -11.30 -9.67 0.26
N SER A 234 -11.32 -9.31 1.55
CA SER A 234 -12.12 -8.20 2.06
C SER A 234 -11.52 -6.83 1.78
N GLN A 235 -10.25 -6.78 1.34
CA GLN A 235 -9.54 -5.57 0.93
C GLN A 235 -10.24 -4.81 -0.23
N ASN A 236 -11.09 -5.48 -0.99
CA ASN A 236 -11.88 -4.90 -2.08
C ASN A 236 -13.18 -4.22 -1.61
N THR A 237 -13.47 -4.22 -0.30
CA THR A 237 -14.61 -3.48 0.26
C THR A 237 -14.40 -1.98 0.12
N ALA A 238 -15.42 -1.24 -0.35
CA ALA A 238 -15.30 0.21 -0.61
C ALA A 238 -14.81 1.05 0.58
N ALA A 239 -15.11 0.63 1.81
CA ALA A 239 -14.72 1.32 3.04
C ALA A 239 -13.29 1.02 3.51
N LYS A 240 -12.63 0.02 2.92
CA LYS A 240 -11.26 -0.38 3.27
C LYS A 240 -10.23 0.35 2.41
N THR A 241 -9.03 0.44 2.96
CA THR A 241 -7.84 0.93 2.29
C THR A 241 -6.74 -0.10 2.43
N THR A 242 -5.91 -0.22 1.39
CA THR A 242 -4.73 -1.08 1.37
C THR A 242 -3.49 -0.19 1.28
N ILE A 243 -2.37 -0.66 1.84
CA ILE A 243 -1.08 0.03 1.72
C ILE A 243 -0.78 0.28 0.23
N ALA A 244 -0.49 1.53 -0.12
CA ALA A 244 -0.17 1.90 -1.49
C ALA A 244 1.18 1.28 -1.89
N PRO A 245 1.30 0.68 -3.08
CA PRO A 245 2.61 0.38 -3.66
C PRO A 245 3.56 1.58 -3.58
N TYR A 246 4.84 1.32 -3.27
CA TYR A 246 5.89 2.30 -2.94
C TYR A 246 5.76 3.00 -1.57
N SER A 247 4.68 2.77 -0.80
CA SER A 247 4.62 3.28 0.56
C SER A 247 5.56 2.52 1.49
N LEU A 248 6.24 3.24 2.38
CA LEU A 248 6.96 2.64 3.51
C LEU A 248 6.00 1.96 4.48
N ARG A 249 6.55 1.09 5.33
CA ARG A 249 5.88 0.41 6.44
C ARG A 249 6.44 0.91 7.77
N GLY A 250 5.57 1.17 8.74
CA GLY A 250 5.97 1.56 10.08
C GLY A 250 6.37 0.33 10.91
N LYS A 251 7.50 -0.28 10.56
CA LYS A 251 8.10 -1.46 11.21
C LYS A 251 9.47 -1.12 11.77
N ASP A 252 10.16 -2.12 12.33
CA ASP A 252 11.51 -1.95 12.89
C ASP A 252 12.53 -1.52 11.83
N ARG A 253 12.29 -1.92 10.58
CA ARG A 253 13.06 -1.52 9.40
C ARG A 253 12.16 -0.74 8.42
N PRO A 254 12.74 0.15 7.59
CA PRO A 254 12.03 0.94 6.58
C PRO A 254 11.70 0.13 5.34
N THR A 255 10.95 -0.96 5.52
CA THR A 255 10.47 -1.81 4.44
C THR A 255 9.37 -1.14 3.64
N VAL A 256 9.20 -1.56 2.39
CA VAL A 256 8.30 -0.93 1.41
C VAL A 256 7.29 -1.94 0.89
N ALA A 257 6.06 -1.48 0.62
CA ALA A 257 5.12 -2.19 -0.24
C ALA A 257 5.63 -2.17 -1.70
N ALA A 258 6.58 -3.04 -2.03
CA ALA A 258 7.38 -2.95 -3.25
C ALA A 258 6.81 -3.78 -4.40
N PRO A 259 6.51 -3.17 -5.57
CA PRO A 259 6.19 -3.90 -6.79
C PRO A 259 7.31 -4.84 -7.21
N ARG A 260 6.89 -5.99 -7.74
CA ARG A 260 7.73 -7.11 -8.13
C ARG A 260 7.43 -7.54 -9.57
N SER A 261 8.37 -8.19 -10.24
CA SER A 261 8.13 -8.84 -11.53
C SER A 261 7.59 -10.25 -11.32
N TRP A 262 6.79 -10.77 -12.26
CA TRP A 262 6.36 -12.17 -12.18
C TRP A 262 7.51 -13.16 -12.36
N ALA A 263 8.55 -12.79 -13.12
CA ALA A 263 9.75 -13.61 -13.32
C ALA A 263 10.46 -13.86 -11.98
N GLU A 264 10.68 -12.82 -11.18
CA GLU A 264 11.40 -12.98 -9.90
C GLU A 264 10.56 -13.73 -8.86
N VAL A 265 9.23 -13.57 -8.87
CA VAL A 265 8.34 -14.37 -8.01
C VAL A 265 8.44 -15.84 -8.41
N ALA A 266 8.38 -16.15 -9.70
CA ALA A 266 8.51 -17.51 -10.20
C ALA A 266 9.88 -18.14 -9.91
N ASP A 267 10.97 -17.36 -10.05
CA ASP A 267 12.32 -17.81 -9.73
C ASP A 267 12.48 -18.07 -8.23
N SER A 268 11.89 -17.23 -7.37
CA SER A 268 11.97 -17.39 -5.91
C SER A 268 11.32 -18.67 -5.39
N VAL A 269 10.34 -19.22 -6.12
CA VAL A 269 9.66 -20.48 -5.77
C VAL A 269 10.50 -21.70 -6.19
N ARG A 270 11.36 -21.56 -7.20
CA ARG A 270 12.24 -22.63 -7.71
C ARG A 270 13.65 -22.61 -7.08
N SER A 271 14.08 -21.45 -6.63
CA SER A 271 15.42 -21.20 -6.10
C SER A 271 15.50 -21.50 -4.60
N PRO A 272 16.68 -21.90 -4.08
CA PRO A 272 16.92 -21.95 -2.63
C PRO A 272 16.92 -20.56 -1.97
N HIS A 273 16.88 -19.47 -2.75
CA HIS A 273 16.85 -18.09 -2.26
C HIS A 273 15.40 -17.56 -2.27
N PRO A 274 14.71 -17.57 -1.13
CA PRO A 274 13.31 -17.13 -1.06
C PRO A 274 13.18 -15.63 -1.30
N LEU A 275 12.02 -15.23 -1.83
CA LEU A 275 11.64 -13.83 -1.96
C LEU A 275 11.75 -13.12 -0.61
N GLN A 276 12.30 -11.91 -0.60
CA GLN A 276 12.44 -11.08 0.59
C GLN A 276 11.57 -9.81 0.47
N GLN A 277 11.21 -9.25 1.62
CA GLN A 277 10.71 -7.87 1.66
C GLN A 277 11.86 -6.92 1.33
N LEU A 278 11.56 -5.80 0.68
CA LEU A 278 12.54 -4.79 0.33
C LEU A 278 12.49 -3.59 1.27
N ASP A 279 13.64 -2.98 1.50
CA ASP A 279 13.72 -1.67 2.14
C ASP A 279 13.78 -0.51 1.15
N LEU A 280 13.81 0.71 1.70
CA LEU A 280 13.76 1.94 0.94
C LEU A 280 14.92 2.06 -0.06
N TYR A 281 16.11 1.54 0.26
CA TYR A 281 17.30 1.64 -0.59
C TYR A 281 17.19 0.64 -1.74
N ASP A 282 16.80 -0.60 -1.44
CA ASP A 282 16.52 -1.62 -2.44
C ASP A 282 15.50 -1.12 -3.49
N VAL A 283 14.43 -0.44 -3.04
CA VAL A 283 13.39 0.06 -3.93
C VAL A 283 13.88 1.22 -4.81
N MET A 284 14.70 2.13 -4.28
CA MET A 284 15.28 3.21 -5.08
C MET A 284 16.22 2.66 -6.16
N GLU A 285 17.11 1.73 -5.81
CA GLU A 285 18.02 1.08 -6.77
C GLU A 285 17.23 0.36 -7.86
N ARG A 286 16.20 -0.40 -7.49
CA ARG A 286 15.36 -1.12 -8.45
C ARG A 286 14.55 -0.19 -9.33
N LEU A 287 14.04 0.93 -8.79
CA LEU A 287 13.29 1.89 -9.59
C LEU A 287 14.19 2.53 -10.67
N GLU A 288 15.44 2.84 -10.34
CA GLU A 288 16.42 3.36 -11.30
C GLU A 288 16.76 2.31 -12.38
N ARG A 289 16.97 1.06 -11.97
CA ARG A 289 17.36 -0.02 -12.88
C ARG A 289 16.22 -0.53 -13.77
N ASP A 290 15.04 -0.77 -13.17
CA ASP A 290 13.94 -1.51 -13.78
C ASP A 290 12.74 -0.61 -14.17
N GLY A 291 12.71 0.63 -13.68
CA GLY A 291 11.57 1.54 -13.85
C GLY A 291 10.34 1.17 -12.99
N ASP A 292 9.19 1.75 -13.34
CA ASP A 292 7.94 1.55 -12.61
C ASP A 292 7.25 0.23 -12.98
N LEU A 293 7.58 -0.83 -12.23
CA LEU A 293 6.97 -2.15 -12.40
C LEU A 293 5.45 -2.17 -12.14
N PHE A 294 4.93 -1.25 -11.34
CA PHE A 294 3.50 -1.20 -11.05
C PHE A 294 2.71 -0.66 -12.24
N ALA A 295 3.09 0.52 -12.74
CA ALA A 295 2.42 1.12 -13.89
C ALA A 295 2.64 0.31 -15.18
N ALA A 296 3.83 -0.27 -15.39
CA ALA A 296 4.12 -1.10 -16.56
C ALA A 296 3.21 -2.32 -16.67
N SER A 297 2.68 -2.82 -15.54
CA SER A 297 1.91 -4.07 -15.47
C SER A 297 0.39 -3.86 -15.43
N LEU A 298 -0.08 -2.65 -15.10
CA LEU A 298 -1.52 -2.33 -14.97
C LEU A 298 -2.07 -1.41 -16.08
N LYS A 299 -1.22 -0.79 -16.91
CA LYS A 299 -1.63 0.05 -18.05
C LYS A 299 -2.02 -0.75 -19.29
#